data_AF-A0A1V1SUT3-F1
#
_entry.id   AF-A0A1V1SUT3-F1
#
_cell.length_a   1.000
_cell.length_b   1.000
_cell.length_c   1.000
_cell.angle_alpha   90.00
_cell.angle_beta   90.00
_cell.angle_gamma   90.00
#
_symmetry.space_group_name_H-M   'P 1'
#
loop_
_entity.id
_entity.type
_entity.pdbx_description
1 polymer ?
#
loop_
_entity_poly.entity_id
_entity_poly.type
_entity_poly.pdbx_seq_one_letter_code
_entity_poly.pdbx_strand_id
1 'polypeptide(L)'
;MPQNEYMEKHRKEHGRRLDHEERTRKREAREAHTISAKATNLRGFKAKMFQQERRQQKIQMRKKIKALEEKDVQSAGDKDPSQPLPSYLLDRNNPTQAKQLSSAIKNRRSEKSARYSVPIPKVSGISEVSGTRILRASNSD
;
A
#
# COMPACT_ATOMS: atom_id res chain seq x y z
N MET A 1 -2.02 -31.35 22.13
CA MET A 1 -2.72 -30.43 21.21
C MET A 1 -4.18 -30.87 21.14
N PRO A 2 -5.15 -29.97 21.33
CA PRO A 2 -6.55 -30.33 21.13
C PRO A 2 -6.78 -30.74 19.67
N GLN A 3 -7.52 -31.83 19.46
CA GLN A 3 -7.80 -32.39 18.13
C GLN A 3 -9.03 -31.75 17.50
N ASN A 4 -8.99 -31.55 16.18
CA ASN A 4 -10.10 -31.10 15.34
C ASN A 4 -10.70 -29.74 15.76
N GLU A 5 -11.89 -29.43 15.23
CA GLU A 5 -12.68 -28.22 15.52
C GLU A 5 -13.53 -28.37 16.81
N TYR A 6 -12.91 -28.80 17.92
CA TYR A 6 -13.63 -29.07 19.17
C TYR A 6 -14.43 -27.87 19.70
N MET A 7 -13.97 -26.63 19.47
CA MET A 7 -14.66 -25.39 19.86
C MET A 7 -15.92 -25.10 19.04
N GLU A 8 -15.99 -25.60 17.80
CA GLU A 8 -17.20 -25.50 16.99
C GLU A 8 -18.19 -26.60 17.35
N LYS A 9 -17.69 -27.83 17.57
CA LYS A 9 -18.49 -28.95 18.06
C LYS A 9 -19.18 -28.61 19.38
N HIS A 10 -18.44 -28.10 20.36
CA HIS A 10 -18.99 -27.64 21.63
C HIS A 10 -20.05 -26.54 21.44
N ARG A 11 -19.87 -25.61 20.50
CA ARG A 11 -20.88 -24.58 20.20
C ARG A 11 -22.13 -25.15 19.53
N LYS A 12 -22.00 -26.20 18.72
CA LYS A 12 -23.13 -26.90 18.09
C LYS A 12 -23.90 -27.75 19.11
N GLU A 13 -23.20 -28.42 20.02
CA GLU A 13 -23.77 -29.32 21.02
C GLU A 13 -24.34 -28.58 22.23
N HIS A 14 -23.64 -27.58 22.75
CA HIS A 14 -23.99 -26.88 23.99
C HIS A 14 -24.38 -25.41 23.77
N GLY A 15 -24.35 -24.93 22.53
CA GLY A 15 -24.68 -23.55 22.20
C GLY A 15 -23.60 -22.55 22.62
N ARG A 16 -24.00 -21.28 22.66
CA ARG A 16 -23.20 -20.18 23.23
C ARG A 16 -23.78 -19.79 24.58
N ARG A 17 -23.06 -18.94 25.31
CA ARG A 17 -23.63 -18.30 26.50
C ARG A 17 -24.92 -17.55 26.15
N LEU A 18 -25.90 -17.62 27.04
CA LEU A 18 -27.21 -16.97 26.86
C LEU A 18 -27.11 -15.46 26.62
N ASP A 19 -26.12 -14.80 27.23
CA ASP A 19 -25.88 -13.35 27.12
C ASP A 19 -25.01 -12.95 25.91
N HIS A 20 -24.58 -13.90 25.08
CA HIS A 20 -23.59 -13.66 24.04
C HIS A 20 -24.06 -12.62 23.02
N GLU A 21 -25.28 -12.79 22.48
CA GLU A 21 -25.84 -11.91 21.45
C GLU A 21 -26.10 -10.49 21.96
N GLU A 22 -26.59 -10.37 23.20
CA GLU A 22 -26.78 -9.06 23.81
C GLU A 22 -25.45 -8.33 24.00
N ARG A 23 -24.41 -9.06 24.41
CA ARG A 23 -23.08 -8.48 24.64
C ARG A 23 -22.40 -8.08 23.35
N THR A 24 -22.52 -8.88 22.28
CA THR A 24 -21.98 -8.51 20.96
C THR A 24 -22.69 -7.27 20.43
N ARG A 25 -24.03 -7.25 20.47
CA ARG A 25 -24.83 -6.08 20.06
C ARG A 25 -24.45 -4.82 20.84
N LYS A 26 -24.37 -4.89 22.16
CA LYS A 26 -23.96 -3.75 23.02
C LYS A 26 -22.51 -3.35 22.78
N ARG A 27 -21.63 -4.25 22.35
CA ARG A 27 -20.23 -3.95 22.03
C ARG A 27 -20.14 -3.20 20.70
N GLU A 28 -20.80 -3.68 19.66
CA GLU A 28 -20.88 -3.05 18.34
C GLU A 28 -21.50 -1.65 18.43
N ALA A 29 -22.61 -1.52 19.17
CA ALA A 29 -23.25 -0.21 19.39
C ALA A 29 -22.32 0.81 20.09
N ARG A 30 -21.49 0.35 21.03
CA ARG A 30 -20.52 1.23 21.73
C ARG A 30 -19.27 1.51 20.93
N GLU A 31 -19.00 0.74 19.87
CA GLU A 31 -17.74 0.79 19.15
C GLU A 31 -17.46 2.19 18.60
N ALA A 32 -18.47 2.87 18.03
CA ALA A 32 -18.35 4.23 17.53
C ALA A 32 -17.87 5.22 18.60
N HIS A 33 -18.45 5.17 19.81
CA HIS A 33 -18.01 6.00 20.94
C HIS A 33 -16.60 5.64 21.40
N THR A 34 -16.26 4.35 21.46
CA THR A 34 -14.91 3.93 21.85
C THR A 34 -13.85 4.35 20.85
N ILE A 35 -14.15 4.34 19.55
CA ILE A 35 -13.25 4.80 18.48
C ILE A 35 -13.02 6.31 18.64
N SER A 36 -14.08 7.08 18.86
CA SER A 36 -13.98 8.53 19.10
C SER A 36 -13.11 8.84 20.33
N ALA A 37 -13.38 8.17 21.45
CA ALA A 37 -12.61 8.32 22.67
C ALA A 37 -11.13 7.91 22.50
N LYS A 38 -10.83 6.86 21.72
CA LYS A 38 -9.45 6.48 21.40
C LYS A 38 -8.76 7.54 20.56
N ALA A 39 -9.47 8.15 19.60
CA ALA A 39 -8.89 9.20 18.74
C ALA A 39 -8.43 10.43 19.55
N THR A 40 -9.20 10.82 20.57
CA THR A 40 -8.91 12.01 21.39
C THR A 40 -7.93 11.73 22.52
N ASN A 41 -7.98 10.54 23.12
CA ASN A 41 -7.24 10.24 24.34
C ASN A 41 -5.88 9.55 24.10
N LEU A 42 -5.71 8.85 22.98
CA LEU A 42 -4.42 8.23 22.65
C LEU A 42 -3.35 9.30 22.43
N ARG A 43 -2.15 9.07 22.97
CA ARG A 43 -1.01 9.99 22.85
C ARG A 43 0.22 9.30 22.24
N GLY A 44 1.13 10.10 21.70
CA GLY A 44 2.42 9.64 21.18
C GLY A 44 2.29 8.66 20.00
N PHE A 45 3.14 7.63 19.99
CA PHE A 45 3.20 6.66 18.89
C PHE A 45 1.88 5.90 18.69
N LYS A 46 1.18 5.58 19.78
CA LYS A 46 -0.12 4.87 19.71
C LYS A 46 -1.17 5.68 18.94
N ALA A 47 -1.19 7.01 19.11
CA ALA A 47 -2.08 7.89 18.37
C ALA A 47 -1.75 7.91 16.86
N LYS A 48 -0.45 7.96 16.52
CA LYS A 48 0.01 7.93 15.12
C LYS A 48 -0.41 6.64 14.42
N MET A 49 -0.18 5.49 15.06
CA MET A 49 -0.59 4.18 14.52
C MET A 49 -2.11 4.09 14.34
N PHE A 50 -2.88 4.51 15.34
CA PHE A 50 -4.34 4.51 15.27
C PHE A 50 -4.86 5.36 14.11
N GLN A 51 -4.31 6.58 13.91
CA GLN A 51 -4.75 7.44 12.81
C GLN A 51 -4.35 6.88 11.44
N GLN A 52 -3.18 6.23 11.33
CA GLN A 52 -2.75 5.57 10.11
C GLN A 52 -3.69 4.42 9.73
N GLU A 53 -4.03 3.56 10.69
CA GLU A 53 -5.01 2.47 10.49
C GLU A 53 -6.37 3.03 10.06
N ARG A 54 -6.88 4.08 10.73
CA ARG A 54 -8.15 4.73 10.37
C ARG A 54 -8.13 5.32 8.96
N ARG A 55 -7.00 5.93 8.55
CA ARG A 55 -6.83 6.44 7.18
C ARG A 55 -6.88 5.30 6.16
N GLN A 56 -6.18 4.19 6.41
CA GLN A 56 -6.20 3.03 5.53
C GLN A 56 -7.59 2.43 5.40
N GLN A 57 -8.30 2.23 6.52
CA GLN A 57 -9.69 1.75 6.54
C GLN A 57 -10.62 2.65 5.71
N LYS A 58 -10.52 3.98 5.87
CA LYS A 58 -11.32 4.94 5.08
C LYS A 58 -11.02 4.84 3.58
N ILE A 59 -9.75 4.72 3.21
CA ILE A 59 -9.36 4.58 1.80
C ILE A 59 -9.89 3.27 1.21
N GLN A 60 -9.74 2.16 1.94
CA GLN A 60 -10.25 0.86 1.52
C GLN A 60 -11.78 0.91 1.34
N MET A 61 -12.51 1.51 2.27
CA MET A 61 -13.96 1.62 2.18
C MET A 61 -14.39 2.50 1.00
N ARG A 62 -13.75 3.66 0.80
CA ARG A 62 -14.01 4.53 -0.36
C ARG A 62 -13.77 3.80 -1.68
N LYS A 63 -12.69 3.04 -1.79
CA LYS A 63 -12.40 2.22 -2.98
C LYS A 63 -13.47 1.14 -3.20
N LYS A 64 -13.93 0.47 -2.13
CA LYS A 64 -15.00 -0.53 -2.21
C LYS A 64 -16.32 0.07 -2.67
N ILE A 65 -16.72 1.21 -2.10
CA ILE A 65 -17.93 1.94 -2.51
C ILE A 65 -17.83 2.34 -3.97
N LYS A 66 -16.74 3.00 -4.35
CA LYS A 66 -16.49 3.42 -5.74
C LYS A 66 -16.56 2.24 -6.73
N ALA A 67 -15.95 1.10 -6.38
CA ALA A 67 -15.99 -0.09 -7.22
C ALA A 67 -17.37 -0.76 -7.31
N LEU A 68 -18.26 -0.55 -6.33
CA LEU A 68 -19.66 -0.98 -6.41
C LEU A 68 -20.46 -0.03 -7.30
N GLU A 69 -20.30 1.28 -7.10
CA GLU A 69 -20.94 2.32 -7.92
C GLU A 69 -20.56 2.20 -9.40
N GLU A 70 -19.28 1.93 -9.70
CA GLU A 70 -18.77 1.69 -11.07
C GLU A 70 -19.25 0.35 -11.68
N LYS A 71 -19.70 -0.61 -10.87
CA LYS A 71 -20.32 -1.85 -11.38
C LYS A 71 -21.79 -1.65 -11.74
N ASP A 72 -22.49 -0.87 -10.92
CA ASP A 72 -23.91 -0.59 -11.11
C ASP A 72 -24.15 0.30 -12.34
N VAL A 73 -23.21 1.20 -12.63
CA VAL A 73 -23.19 1.96 -13.87
C VAL A 73 -22.36 1.19 -14.90
N GLN A 74 -22.99 0.63 -15.93
CA GLN A 74 -22.23 0.22 -17.12
C GLN A 74 -21.66 1.47 -17.81
N SER A 75 -20.51 1.94 -17.33
CA SER A 75 -19.70 2.87 -18.10
C SER A 75 -19.32 2.14 -19.39
N ALA A 76 -19.59 2.78 -20.54
CA ALA A 76 -18.93 2.41 -21.77
C ALA A 76 -17.43 2.26 -21.44
N GLY A 77 -16.88 1.07 -21.69
CA GLY A 77 -15.49 0.76 -21.35
C GLY A 77 -14.54 1.81 -21.91
N ASP A 78 -13.29 1.80 -21.41
CA ASP A 78 -12.22 2.65 -21.92
C ASP A 78 -12.35 2.79 -23.43
N LYS A 79 -12.53 4.04 -23.90
CA LYS A 79 -12.73 4.30 -25.32
C LYS A 79 -11.63 3.59 -26.07
N ASP A 80 -12.03 2.63 -26.91
CA ASP A 80 -11.10 1.92 -27.76
C ASP A 80 -10.17 2.94 -28.43
N PRO A 81 -8.87 2.63 -28.57
CA PRO A 81 -7.97 3.52 -29.27
C PRO A 81 -8.62 3.90 -30.60
N SER A 82 -8.60 5.19 -30.94
CA SER A 82 -9.24 5.75 -32.14
C SER A 82 -8.86 5.02 -33.46
N GLN A 83 -7.85 4.16 -33.40
CA GLN A 83 -7.48 3.19 -34.42
C GLN A 83 -7.29 1.82 -33.74
N PRO A 84 -7.92 0.74 -34.24
CA PRO A 84 -7.73 -0.60 -33.70
C PRO A 84 -6.26 -1.04 -33.89
N LEU A 85 -5.63 -1.49 -32.82
CA LEU A 85 -4.24 -1.95 -32.83
C LEU A 85 -4.21 -3.47 -32.63
N PRO A 86 -3.31 -4.19 -33.32
CA PRO A 86 -3.03 -5.58 -33.01
C PRO A 86 -2.66 -5.76 -31.52
N SER A 87 -3.00 -6.92 -30.93
CA SER A 87 -2.80 -7.19 -29.49
C SER A 87 -1.38 -6.95 -28.99
N TYR A 88 -0.37 -7.21 -29.83
CA TYR A 88 1.05 -7.00 -29.54
C TYR A 88 1.49 -5.51 -29.55
N LEU A 89 0.60 -4.59 -29.93
CA LEU A 89 0.82 -3.13 -29.97
C LEU A 89 -0.08 -2.35 -29.00
N LEU A 90 -1.04 -2.98 -28.31
CA LEU A 90 -2.01 -2.31 -27.43
C LEU A 90 -1.35 -1.52 -26.29
N ASP A 91 -0.37 -2.10 -25.60
CA ASP A 91 0.31 -1.45 -24.46
C ASP A 91 1.38 -0.42 -24.87
N ARG A 92 1.58 -0.20 -26.19
CA ARG A 92 2.66 0.66 -26.70
C ARG A 92 2.20 2.10 -26.95
N ASN A 93 0.90 2.38 -26.91
CA ASN A 93 0.31 3.65 -27.35
C ASN A 93 -0.14 4.58 -26.22
N ASN A 94 0.79 5.00 -25.38
CA ASN A 94 0.67 6.29 -24.69
C ASN A 94 1.42 7.37 -25.52
N PRO A 95 0.79 8.04 -26.51
CA PRO A 95 1.47 9.00 -27.37
C PRO A 95 1.93 10.27 -26.63
N THR A 96 1.38 10.56 -25.44
CA THR A 96 1.87 11.62 -24.55
C THR A 96 3.24 11.26 -23.98
N GLN A 97 3.45 10.00 -23.58
CA GLN A 97 4.78 9.47 -23.31
C GLN A 97 5.58 9.36 -24.60
N ALA A 98 5.06 8.86 -25.72
CA ALA A 98 5.86 8.65 -26.94
C ALA A 98 6.35 9.95 -27.58
N LYS A 99 5.58 11.05 -27.52
CA LYS A 99 6.03 12.39 -27.97
C LYS A 99 7.00 13.03 -26.99
N GLN A 100 6.76 12.91 -25.68
CA GLN A 100 7.74 13.29 -24.64
C GLN A 100 9.02 12.46 -24.75
N LEU A 101 8.92 11.18 -25.09
CA LEU A 101 10.01 10.26 -25.34
C LEU A 101 10.69 10.60 -26.66
N SER A 102 9.98 10.99 -27.70
CA SER A 102 10.58 11.37 -28.99
C SER A 102 11.30 12.72 -28.92
N SER A 103 10.74 13.70 -28.22
CA SER A 103 11.43 14.96 -27.91
C SER A 103 12.59 14.73 -26.94
N ALA A 104 12.40 13.89 -25.91
CA ALA A 104 13.49 13.47 -25.03
C ALA A 104 14.55 12.64 -25.76
N ILE A 105 14.22 11.82 -26.77
CA ILE A 105 15.17 11.05 -27.59
C ILE A 105 15.94 11.98 -28.50
N LYS A 106 15.31 13.02 -29.06
CA LYS A 106 16.00 14.06 -29.82
C LYS A 106 16.99 14.83 -28.92
N ASN A 107 16.55 15.26 -27.74
CA ASN A 107 17.38 15.90 -26.73
C ASN A 107 18.52 14.97 -26.24
N ARG A 108 18.24 13.68 -26.06
CA ARG A 108 19.19 12.61 -25.65
C ARG A 108 20.12 12.17 -26.78
N ARG A 109 19.80 12.44 -28.05
CA ARG A 109 20.68 12.22 -29.22
C ARG A 109 21.62 13.41 -29.44
N SER A 110 21.19 14.64 -29.13
CA SER A 110 22.10 15.78 -28.99
C SER A 110 23.05 15.60 -27.79
N GLU A 111 22.62 14.93 -26.73
CA GLU A 111 23.46 14.48 -25.60
C GLU A 111 24.13 13.12 -25.87
N LYS A 112 25.05 13.01 -26.83
CA LYS A 112 25.73 11.72 -27.14
C LYS A 112 26.46 11.05 -25.95
N SER A 113 26.70 11.74 -24.84
CA SER A 113 27.23 11.17 -23.59
C SER A 113 26.20 10.41 -22.74
N ALA A 114 24.89 10.56 -23.00
CA ALA A 114 23.83 10.02 -22.14
C ALA A 114 23.39 8.59 -22.50
N ARG A 115 23.80 8.04 -23.66
CA ARG A 115 23.36 6.71 -24.12
C ARG A 115 23.84 5.55 -23.24
N TYR A 116 24.95 5.72 -22.54
CA TYR A 116 25.51 4.75 -21.59
C TYR A 116 25.46 5.27 -20.15
N SER A 117 24.65 6.30 -19.89
CA SER A 117 24.52 6.83 -18.53
C SER A 117 23.68 5.89 -17.66
N VAL A 118 24.26 5.54 -16.51
CA VAL A 118 23.61 4.72 -15.48
C VAL A 118 22.50 5.55 -14.83
N PRO A 119 21.37 4.96 -14.39
CA PRO A 119 20.22 5.69 -13.82
C PRO A 119 20.54 6.68 -12.68
N ILE A 120 21.66 6.50 -11.98
CA ILE A 120 22.23 7.49 -11.05
C ILE A 120 23.69 7.71 -11.45
N PRO A 121 24.01 8.81 -12.15
CA PRO A 121 25.36 9.03 -12.69
C PRO A 121 26.35 9.61 -11.66
N LYS A 122 25.87 10.25 -10.59
CA LYS A 122 26.70 10.88 -9.55
C LYS A 122 26.10 10.61 -8.18
N VAL A 123 26.90 9.99 -7.30
CA VAL A 123 26.53 9.70 -5.91
C VAL A 123 27.34 10.61 -4.99
N SER A 124 26.78 10.98 -3.84
CA SER A 124 27.50 11.72 -2.80
C SER A 124 28.70 10.91 -2.30
N GLY A 125 29.87 11.54 -2.21
CA GLY A 125 31.08 10.90 -1.68
C GLY A 125 30.93 10.52 -0.20
N ILE A 126 31.44 9.35 0.17
CA ILE A 126 31.50 8.85 1.55
C ILE A 126 32.89 9.22 2.10
N SER A 127 32.98 9.78 3.31
CA SER A 127 34.27 10.12 3.92
C SER A 127 34.99 8.85 4.41
N GLU A 128 36.32 8.82 4.31
CA GLU A 128 37.13 7.64 4.67
C GLU A 128 36.90 7.17 6.11
N VAL A 129 36.68 8.10 7.04
CA VAL A 129 36.35 7.83 8.45
C VAL A 129 35.00 7.10 8.61
N SER A 130 34.01 7.42 7.76
CA SER A 130 32.74 6.71 7.76
C SER A 130 32.82 5.37 7.00
N GLY A 131 33.74 5.25 6.04
CA GLY A 131 33.97 4.04 5.25
C GLY A 131 34.84 2.99 5.94
N THR A 132 35.61 3.37 6.97
CA THR A 132 36.53 2.46 7.66
C THR A 132 36.32 2.45 9.17
N ARG A 133 36.13 1.26 9.74
CA ARG A 133 36.07 1.06 11.20
C ARG A 133 37.48 0.74 11.70
N ILE A 134 38.11 1.69 12.39
CA ILE A 134 39.44 1.49 12.99
C ILE A 134 39.33 0.50 14.16
N LEU A 135 40.05 -0.62 14.08
CA LEU A 135 40.19 -1.60 15.16
C LEU A 135 41.58 -1.42 15.78
N ARG A 136 41.64 -1.22 17.10
CA ARG A 136 42.91 -1.21 17.85
C ARG A 136 43.28 -2.65 18.18
N ALA A 137 44.48 -3.08 17.81
CA ALA A 137 45.03 -4.35 18.26
C ALA A 137 45.48 -4.20 19.72
N SER A 138 44.92 -5.01 20.63
CA SER A 138 45.35 -5.08 22.02
C SER A 138 46.45 -6.13 22.15
N ASN A 139 47.71 -5.71 22.04
CA ASN A 139 48.81 -6.42 22.69
C ASN A 139 49.28 -5.51 23.82
N SER A 140 48.67 -5.71 24.99
CA SER A 140 49.13 -5.17 26.26
C SER A 140 50.05 -6.23 26.88
N ASP A 141 51.35 -5.97 26.84
CA ASP A 141 52.31 -6.56 27.76
C ASP A 141 52.10 -6.00 29.18
#